data_AF-A0A9D9V023-F1
#
_entry.id   AF-A0A9D9V023-F1
#
_cell.length_a   1.000
_cell.length_b   1.000
_cell.length_c   1.000
_cell.angle_alpha   90.00
_cell.angle_beta   90.00
_cell.angle_gamma   90.00
#
_symmetry.space_group_name_H-M   'P 1'
#
loop_
_entity.id
_entity.type
_entity.pdbx_description
1 polymer ?
#
loop_
_entity_poly.entity_id
_entity_poly.type
_entity_poly.pdbx_seq_one_letter_code
_entity_poly.pdbx_strand_id
1 'polypeptide(L)'
;MRSSKSKKTIRAAVFSSGELCILDSFAMFKNKHLVDSIKTSTDRISFSIPEYNLIARLQDDNSFNVQFNEGSYIIKVEQKATNLGNAYYFFFHCPECSTRARKLYCIKGRYLCRKCGHLGYYSQKLNFYDRLLYMQAKIKATLKSKGGSLDRKPPWMKRHTFERLKLQEQIYEATYYYAAELEFARQIGGNPPRFEDILTEMRLRTMF
;
A
#
# COMPACT_ATOMS: atom_id res chain seq x y z
N MET A 1 -44.91 -18.14 10.07
CA MET A 1 -44.04 -17.37 11.00
C MET A 1 -42.69 -17.14 10.33
N ARG A 2 -42.45 -15.94 9.77
CA ARG A 2 -41.16 -15.60 9.13
C ARG A 2 -40.20 -15.08 10.21
N SER A 3 -39.15 -15.84 10.47
CA SER A 3 -38.06 -15.50 11.39
C SER A 3 -37.37 -14.19 10.98
N SER A 4 -37.39 -13.21 11.89
CA SER A 4 -36.72 -11.93 11.77
C SER A 4 -35.20 -12.12 11.92
N LYS A 5 -34.46 -12.06 10.82
CA LYS A 5 -32.99 -12.02 10.87
C LYS A 5 -32.53 -10.67 11.42
N SER A 6 -31.92 -10.73 12.61
CA SER A 6 -31.23 -9.63 13.30
C SER A 6 -30.25 -8.89 12.38
N LYS A 7 -30.42 -7.57 12.26
CA LYS A 7 -29.51 -6.67 11.52
C LYS A 7 -28.22 -6.52 12.32
N LYS A 8 -27.14 -7.15 11.88
CA LYS A 8 -25.78 -6.97 12.43
C LYS A 8 -25.33 -5.52 12.25
N THR A 9 -25.12 -4.82 13.37
CA THR A 9 -24.50 -3.50 13.44
C THR A 9 -23.04 -3.61 12.98
N ILE A 10 -22.68 -2.95 11.87
CA ILE A 10 -21.29 -2.87 11.40
C ILE A 10 -20.60 -1.79 12.24
N ARG A 11 -19.68 -2.19 13.12
CA ARG A 11 -18.86 -1.26 13.90
C ARG A 11 -17.84 -0.58 12.98
N ALA A 12 -17.72 0.74 13.12
CA ALA A 12 -16.67 1.55 12.50
C ALA A 12 -15.29 0.98 12.86
N ALA A 13 -14.39 0.91 11.87
CA ALA A 13 -13.02 0.49 12.10
C ALA A 13 -12.30 1.59 12.88
N VAL A 14 -12.04 1.33 14.17
CA VAL A 14 -11.18 2.16 15.03
C VAL A 14 -9.75 1.70 14.80
N PHE A 15 -8.88 2.58 14.30
CA PHE A 15 -7.45 2.31 14.11
C PHE A 15 -6.67 3.04 15.20
N SER A 16 -5.81 2.32 15.93
CA SER A 16 -5.00 2.87 17.03
C SER A 16 -3.64 3.36 16.57
N SER A 17 -3.23 4.53 17.07
CA SER A 17 -1.87 5.04 17.29
C SER A 17 -0.71 4.29 16.65
N GLY A 18 -0.23 4.81 15.51
CA GLY A 18 1.08 4.48 14.95
C GLY A 18 1.09 4.24 13.45
N GLU A 19 -0.04 3.82 12.88
CA GLU A 19 -0.20 3.70 11.43
C GLU A 19 -0.71 5.03 10.87
N LEU A 20 -0.01 5.58 9.87
CA LEU A 20 -0.48 6.74 9.09
C LEU A 20 -1.97 6.57 8.79
N CYS A 21 -2.82 7.37 9.43
CA CYS A 21 -4.26 7.22 9.30
C CYS A 21 -4.66 7.61 7.87
N ILE A 22 -4.86 6.60 7.03
CA ILE A 22 -5.10 6.73 5.60
C ILE A 22 -6.59 6.52 5.33
N LEU A 23 -7.20 7.45 4.57
CA LEU A 23 -8.47 7.18 3.90
C LEU A 23 -8.17 6.49 2.59
N ASP A 24 -8.62 5.26 2.43
CA ASP A 24 -8.41 4.45 1.22
C ASP A 24 -9.75 4.13 0.57
N SER A 25 -10.02 4.74 -0.57
CA SER A 25 -11.29 4.55 -1.28
C SER A 25 -11.47 3.09 -1.73
N PHE A 26 -10.39 2.34 -1.97
CA PHE A 26 -10.51 0.92 -2.26
C PHE A 26 -10.94 0.09 -1.07
N ALA A 27 -10.41 0.39 0.12
CA ALA A 27 -10.81 -0.34 1.33
C ALA A 27 -12.28 -0.03 1.67
N MET A 28 -12.68 1.23 1.51
CA MET A 28 -14.01 1.72 1.88
C MET A 28 -15.12 1.23 0.95
N PHE A 29 -14.88 1.23 -0.37
CA PHE A 29 -15.91 0.92 -1.36
C PHE A 29 -15.79 -0.49 -1.97
N LYS A 30 -14.99 -1.38 -1.36
CA LYS A 30 -14.68 -2.73 -1.90
C LYS A 30 -15.89 -3.67 -1.97
N ASN A 31 -16.91 -3.43 -1.16
CA ASN A 31 -18.04 -4.34 -1.01
C ASN A 31 -19.31 -3.65 -1.50
N LYS A 32 -19.85 -4.08 -2.64
CA LYS A 32 -21.05 -3.49 -3.27
C LYS A 32 -22.21 -3.35 -2.27
N HIS A 33 -22.43 -4.38 -1.44
CA HIS A 33 -23.42 -4.35 -0.37
C HIS A 33 -23.12 -3.36 0.75
N LEU A 34 -21.84 -3.11 1.08
CA LEU A 34 -21.46 -2.04 2.00
C LEU A 34 -21.81 -0.69 1.36
N VAL A 35 -21.41 -0.44 0.11
CA VAL A 35 -21.70 0.82 -0.60
C VAL A 35 -23.21 1.11 -0.69
N ASP A 36 -24.03 0.11 -0.98
CA ASP A 36 -25.50 0.27 -1.04
C ASP A 36 -26.11 0.52 0.36
N SER A 37 -25.56 -0.11 1.41
CA SER A 37 -25.95 0.15 2.81
C SER A 37 -25.45 1.50 3.35
N ILE A 38 -24.36 2.01 2.78
CA ILE A 38 -23.72 3.28 3.10
C ILE A 38 -24.55 4.45 2.57
N LYS A 39 -25.02 4.35 1.31
CA LYS A 39 -25.90 5.35 0.67
C LYS A 39 -27.24 5.54 1.38
N THR A 40 -27.67 4.54 2.16
CA THR A 40 -28.96 4.57 2.86
C THR A 40 -28.85 4.97 4.34
N SER A 41 -27.64 5.23 4.86
CA SER A 41 -27.48 5.80 6.21
C SER A 41 -26.31 6.77 6.28
N THR A 42 -26.61 8.05 6.14
CA THR A 42 -25.69 9.19 6.33
C THR A 42 -24.99 9.18 7.69
N ASP A 43 -25.61 8.62 8.72
CA ASP A 43 -25.09 8.63 10.11
C ASP A 43 -24.08 7.54 10.48
N ARG A 44 -23.74 6.59 9.59
CA ARG A 44 -23.02 5.35 10.01
C ARG A 44 -21.54 5.26 9.65
N ILE A 45 -21.00 6.15 8.81
CA ILE A 45 -19.56 6.15 8.51
C ILE A 45 -18.93 7.37 9.13
N SER A 46 -18.37 7.15 10.32
CA SER A 46 -17.42 8.07 10.92
C SER A 46 -16.09 7.38 11.12
N PHE A 47 -15.01 8.08 10.81
CA PHE A 47 -13.66 7.70 11.21
C PHE A 47 -13.17 8.73 12.21
N SER A 48 -12.60 8.24 13.29
CA SER A 48 -11.94 9.09 14.28
C SER A 48 -10.47 8.71 14.35
N ILE A 49 -9.62 9.73 14.44
CA ILE A 49 -8.23 9.59 14.84
C ILE A 49 -8.14 10.35 16.16
N PRO A 50 -8.33 9.66 17.30
CA PRO A 50 -8.38 10.29 18.61
C PRO A 50 -7.14 11.13 18.91
N GLU A 51 -5.96 10.70 18.44
CA GLU A 51 -4.69 11.41 18.64
C GLU A 51 -4.68 12.81 18.04
N TYR A 52 -5.53 13.08 17.04
CA TYR A 52 -5.65 14.39 16.40
C TYR A 52 -7.01 15.05 16.66
N ASN A 53 -7.87 14.51 17.54
CA ASN A 53 -9.27 14.97 17.67
C ASN A 53 -9.97 15.12 16.30
N LEU A 54 -9.62 14.24 15.37
CA LEU A 54 -10.06 14.33 13.99
C LEU A 54 -11.18 13.33 13.79
N ILE A 55 -12.35 13.82 13.38
CA ILE A 55 -13.47 12.98 13.00
C ILE A 55 -13.84 13.35 11.58
N ALA A 56 -13.97 12.41 10.65
CA ALA A 56 -14.80 12.70 9.49
C ALA A 56 -15.96 11.75 9.32
N ARG A 57 -17.05 12.36 8.90
CA ARG A 57 -18.37 11.78 8.76
C ARG A 57 -18.81 11.95 7.33
N LEU A 58 -19.37 10.91 6.74
CA LEU A 58 -20.03 11.03 5.46
C LEU A 58 -21.23 11.97 5.63
N GLN A 59 -21.22 13.13 4.97
CA GLN A 59 -22.29 14.12 5.08
C GLN A 59 -23.42 13.82 4.08
N ASP A 60 -23.04 13.42 2.88
CA ASP A 60 -23.93 13.00 1.78
C ASP A 60 -23.25 11.89 0.96
N ASP A 61 -23.88 11.45 -0.13
CA ASP A 61 -23.35 10.37 -0.97
C ASP A 61 -21.96 10.65 -1.56
N ASN A 62 -21.53 11.92 -1.61
CA ASN A 62 -20.36 12.37 -2.34
C ASN A 62 -19.41 13.25 -1.52
N SER A 63 -19.55 13.31 -0.20
CA SER A 63 -18.71 14.18 0.61
C SER A 63 -18.55 13.73 2.06
N PHE A 64 -17.34 13.91 2.58
CA PHE A 64 -17.04 13.76 3.99
C PHE A 64 -16.85 15.13 4.63
N ASN A 65 -17.56 15.38 5.72
CA ASN A 65 -17.28 16.49 6.62
C ASN A 65 -16.23 16.05 7.63
N VAL A 66 -15.06 16.67 7.58
CA VAL A 66 -13.96 16.45 8.50
C VAL A 66 -13.95 17.56 9.55
N GLN A 67 -14.14 17.19 10.80
CA GLN A 67 -13.93 18.01 11.98
C GLN A 67 -12.52 17.77 12.51
N PHE A 68 -11.77 18.84 12.73
CA PHE A 68 -10.44 18.81 13.32
C PHE A 68 -10.28 20.03 14.24
N ASN A 69 -10.09 19.80 15.53
CA ASN A 69 -10.15 20.84 16.57
C ASN A 69 -11.44 21.68 16.44
N GLU A 70 -11.33 23.01 16.33
CA GLU A 70 -12.46 23.94 16.17
C GLU A 70 -12.87 24.15 14.69
N GLY A 71 -12.13 23.56 13.75
CA GLY A 71 -12.36 23.73 12.31
C GLY A 71 -13.09 22.56 11.67
N SER A 72 -13.73 22.82 10.53
CA SER A 72 -14.23 21.76 9.65
C SER A 72 -13.91 22.03 8.18
N TYR A 73 -13.78 20.96 7.40
CA TYR A 73 -13.60 21.04 5.95
C TYR A 73 -14.21 19.83 5.24
N ILE A 74 -14.45 19.98 3.93
CA ILE A 74 -15.13 18.95 3.14
C ILE A 74 -14.13 18.23 2.23
N ILE A 75 -14.20 16.90 2.19
CA ILE A 75 -13.53 16.05 1.21
C ILE A 75 -14.60 15.54 0.24
N LYS A 76 -14.52 15.95 -1.03
CA LYS A 76 -15.43 15.46 -2.08
C LYS A 76 -15.03 14.05 -2.55
N VAL A 77 -16.01 13.27 -2.95
CA VAL A 77 -15.87 11.93 -3.51
C VAL A 77 -16.44 11.95 -4.94
N GLU A 78 -15.65 11.48 -5.90
CA GLU A 78 -16.05 11.29 -7.29
C GLU A 78 -16.18 9.80 -7.58
N GLN A 79 -17.32 9.40 -8.14
CA GLN A 79 -17.53 8.06 -8.70
C GLN A 79 -17.24 8.09 -10.21
N LYS A 80 -16.33 7.22 -10.67
CA LYS A 80 -15.98 7.10 -12.09
C LYS A 80 -16.22 5.68 -12.59
N ALA A 81 -16.98 5.54 -13.67
CA ALA A 81 -17.19 4.25 -14.33
C ALA A 81 -15.87 3.70 -14.89
N THR A 82 -15.72 2.38 -14.83
CA THR A 82 -14.59 1.70 -15.46
C THR A 82 -14.96 1.26 -16.87
N ASN A 83 -14.00 1.27 -17.79
CA ASN A 83 -14.20 0.74 -19.15
C ASN A 83 -14.28 -0.81 -19.19
N LEU A 84 -14.11 -1.48 -18.04
CA LEU A 84 -14.04 -2.94 -17.91
C LEU A 84 -15.19 -3.42 -17.02
N GLY A 85 -16.38 -3.55 -17.61
CA GLY A 85 -17.60 -4.04 -16.95
C GLY A 85 -18.24 -3.02 -15.99
N ASN A 86 -19.41 -3.38 -15.44
CA ASN A 86 -20.26 -2.57 -14.54
C ASN A 86 -19.61 -2.31 -13.16
N ALA A 87 -18.36 -1.86 -13.13
CA ALA A 87 -17.61 -1.48 -11.96
C ALA A 87 -17.34 0.03 -11.95
N TYR A 88 -17.19 0.58 -10.75
CA TYR A 88 -16.89 1.99 -10.53
C TYR A 88 -15.67 2.12 -9.61
N TYR A 89 -14.87 3.15 -9.83
CA TYR A 89 -13.83 3.59 -8.91
C TYR A 89 -14.28 4.85 -8.19
N PHE A 90 -14.04 4.90 -6.88
CA PHE A 90 -14.25 6.08 -6.08
C PHE A 90 -12.91 6.80 -5.86
N PHE A 91 -12.91 8.11 -6.01
CA PHE A 91 -11.76 8.98 -5.79
C PHE A 91 -12.12 10.06 -4.80
N PHE A 92 -11.19 10.40 -3.90
CA PHE A 92 -11.29 11.59 -3.08
C PHE A 92 -10.67 12.78 -3.81
N HIS A 93 -11.19 13.98 -3.57
CA HIS A 93 -10.51 15.22 -3.92
C HIS A 93 -9.68 15.68 -2.73
N CYS A 94 -8.39 15.92 -2.97
CA CYS A 94 -7.53 16.54 -1.98
C CYS A 94 -8.10 17.93 -1.59
N PRO A 95 -8.27 18.25 -0.30
CA PRO A 95 -8.78 19.56 0.09
C PRO A 95 -7.83 20.71 -0.30
N GLU A 96 -6.53 20.44 -0.43
CA GLU A 96 -5.52 21.45 -0.76
C GLU A 96 -5.42 21.75 -2.26
N CYS A 97 -5.31 20.70 -3.09
CA CYS A 97 -5.05 20.86 -4.53
C CYS A 97 -6.21 20.40 -5.42
N SER A 98 -7.32 19.93 -4.84
CA SER A 98 -8.50 19.39 -5.54
C SER A 98 -8.25 18.23 -6.50
N THR A 99 -7.02 17.72 -6.58
CA THR A 99 -6.68 16.58 -7.43
C THR A 99 -7.27 15.28 -6.90
N ARG A 100 -7.64 14.40 -7.83
CA ARG A 100 -8.18 13.07 -7.52
C ARG A 100 -7.09 12.17 -6.92
N ALA A 101 -7.39 11.58 -5.78
CA ALA A 101 -6.55 10.60 -5.12
C ALA A 101 -7.39 9.44 -4.59
N ARG A 102 -6.89 8.21 -4.72
CA ARG A 102 -7.52 7.03 -4.09
C ARG A 102 -7.19 6.93 -2.60
N LYS A 103 -6.13 7.60 -2.17
CA LYS A 103 -5.68 7.63 -0.79
C LYS A 103 -5.43 9.06 -0.35
N LEU A 104 -5.99 9.45 0.79
CA LEU A 104 -5.60 10.65 1.54
C LEU A 104 -4.93 10.21 2.84
N TYR A 105 -3.93 10.96 3.26
CA TYR A 105 -3.12 10.65 4.44
C TYR A 105 -3.38 11.74 5.48
N CYS A 106 -3.66 11.34 6.72
CA CYS A 106 -3.72 12.28 7.82
C CYS A 106 -2.30 12.73 8.18
N ILE A 107 -2.04 14.02 8.02
CA ILE A 107 -0.74 14.66 8.29
C ILE A 107 -1.03 15.86 9.17
N LYS A 108 -0.54 15.83 10.42
CA LYS A 108 -0.76 16.89 11.41
C LYS A 108 -2.25 17.28 11.53
N GLY A 109 -3.14 16.29 11.54
CA GLY A 109 -4.58 16.53 11.67
C GLY A 109 -5.31 17.01 10.41
N ARG A 110 -4.70 16.89 9.22
CA ARG A 110 -5.37 17.15 7.93
C ARG A 110 -5.19 16.01 6.96
N TYR A 111 -6.25 15.64 6.27
CA TYR A 111 -6.20 14.68 5.17
C TYR A 111 -5.72 15.34 3.90
N LEU A 112 -4.55 14.92 3.43
CA LEU A 112 -3.92 15.45 2.23
C LEU A 112 -3.59 14.33 1.25
N CYS A 113 -3.58 14.64 -0.05
CA CYS A 113 -3.00 13.73 -1.01
C CYS A 113 -1.49 13.62 -0.77
N ARG A 114 -0.90 12.53 -1.26
CA ARG A 114 0.53 12.26 -1.13
C ARG A 114 1.42 13.45 -1.50
N LYS A 115 1.09 14.17 -2.58
CA LYS A 115 1.86 15.30 -3.10
C LYS A 115 1.84 16.48 -2.14
N CYS A 116 0.65 16.92 -1.72
CA CYS A 116 0.48 18.02 -0.75
C CYS A 116 1.03 17.65 0.63
N GLY A 117 1.00 16.36 0.98
CA GLY A 117 1.60 15.85 2.19
C GLY A 117 3.13 15.71 2.17
N HIS A 118 3.78 16.02 1.04
CA HIS A 118 5.21 15.80 0.82
C HIS A 118 5.68 14.38 1.19
N LEU A 119 4.81 13.39 0.98
CA LEU A 119 5.08 12.00 1.36
C LEU A 119 5.89 11.31 0.26
N GLY A 120 7.20 11.24 0.45
CA GLY A 120 8.09 10.38 -0.36
C GLY A 120 7.61 8.91 -0.36
N TYR A 121 7.91 8.18 -1.43
CA TYR A 121 7.75 6.71 -1.41
C TYR A 121 8.62 6.13 -0.32
N TYR A 122 8.13 5.10 0.38
CA TYR A 122 8.93 4.38 1.36
C TYR A 122 10.28 3.97 0.74
N SER A 123 10.24 3.45 -0.49
CA SER A 123 11.41 3.11 -1.29
C SER A 123 12.35 4.26 -1.65
N GLN A 124 11.92 5.52 -1.51
CA GLN A 124 12.76 6.72 -1.70
C GLN A 124 13.46 7.14 -0.40
N LYS A 125 12.97 6.70 0.76
CA LYS A 125 13.62 6.94 2.07
C LYS A 125 14.67 5.88 2.41
N LEU A 126 14.65 4.74 1.73
CA LEU A 126 15.61 3.66 1.93
C LEU A 126 16.96 4.04 1.35
N ASN A 127 18.03 3.74 2.09
CA ASN A 127 19.38 3.74 1.55
C ASN A 127 19.53 2.61 0.50
N PHE A 128 20.69 2.55 -0.15
CA PHE A 128 20.92 1.59 -1.23
C PHE A 128 20.73 0.12 -0.77
N TYR A 129 21.33 -0.27 0.36
CA TYR A 129 21.25 -1.63 0.90
C TYR A 129 19.83 -2.02 1.29
N ASP A 130 19.16 -1.16 2.07
CA ASP A 130 17.79 -1.38 2.52
C ASP A 130 16.84 -1.51 1.33
N ARG A 131 17.10 -0.76 0.25
CA ARG A 131 16.31 -0.85 -0.97
C ARG A 131 16.46 -2.20 -1.66
N LEU A 132 17.68 -2.76 -1.73
CA LEU A 132 17.90 -4.09 -2.30
C LEU A 132 17.18 -5.16 -1.48
N LEU A 133 17.34 -5.14 -0.15
CA LEU A 133 16.67 -6.07 0.77
C LEU A 133 15.14 -5.96 0.67
N TYR A 134 14.61 -4.73 0.64
CA TYR A 134 13.18 -4.48 0.46
C TYR A 134 12.65 -5.06 -0.86
N MET A 135 13.40 -4.91 -1.95
CA MET A 135 12.98 -5.42 -3.27
C MET A 135 13.01 -6.95 -3.31
N GLN A 136 14.02 -7.61 -2.71
CA GLN A 136 14.02 -9.07 -2.55
C GLN A 136 12.81 -9.54 -1.72
N ALA A 137 12.58 -8.91 -0.56
CA ALA A 137 11.46 -9.26 0.33
C ALA A 137 10.11 -9.10 -0.38
N LYS A 138 9.95 -8.05 -1.20
CA LYS A 138 8.75 -7.82 -2.01
C LYS A 138 8.50 -8.94 -3.03
N ILE A 139 9.54 -9.44 -3.69
CA ILE A 139 9.42 -10.58 -4.62
C ILE A 139 9.03 -11.84 -3.84
N LYS A 140 9.76 -12.17 -2.78
CA LYS A 140 9.48 -13.32 -1.90
C LYS A 140 8.04 -13.29 -1.38
N ALA A 141 7.57 -12.14 -0.90
CA ALA A 141 6.20 -11.95 -0.42
C ALA A 141 5.16 -12.12 -1.55
N THR A 142 5.43 -11.61 -2.75
CA THR A 142 4.54 -11.75 -3.91
C THR A 142 4.36 -13.22 -4.29
N LEU A 143 5.45 -13.99 -4.35
CA LEU A 143 5.41 -15.42 -4.63
C LEU A 143 4.66 -16.18 -3.53
N LYS A 144 4.99 -15.90 -2.26
CA LYS A 144 4.34 -16.50 -1.09
C LYS A 144 2.83 -16.24 -1.06
N SER A 145 2.40 -15.01 -1.31
CA SER A 145 0.97 -14.64 -1.34
C SER A 145 0.15 -15.37 -2.41
N LYS A 146 0.83 -15.89 -3.45
CA LYS A 146 0.21 -16.65 -4.53
C LYS A 146 0.38 -18.16 -4.35
N GLY A 147 0.94 -18.62 -3.22
CA GLY A 147 1.14 -20.04 -2.92
C GLY A 147 2.40 -20.65 -3.56
N GLY A 148 3.42 -19.84 -3.86
CA GLY A 148 4.73 -20.32 -4.30
C GLY A 148 5.89 -19.81 -3.45
N SER A 149 7.11 -20.09 -3.89
CA SER A 149 8.39 -19.65 -3.33
C SER A 149 9.38 -19.40 -4.46
N LEU A 150 10.65 -19.06 -4.17
CA LEU A 150 11.69 -18.92 -5.21
C LEU A 150 12.00 -20.24 -5.94
N ASP A 151 11.69 -21.37 -5.32
CA ASP A 151 11.92 -22.70 -5.90
C ASP A 151 10.64 -23.32 -6.45
N ARG A 152 9.48 -22.83 -6.00
CA ARG A 152 8.18 -23.33 -6.41
C ARG A 152 7.34 -22.26 -7.07
N LYS A 153 7.13 -22.41 -8.38
CA LYS A 153 6.24 -21.53 -9.14
C LYS A 153 4.81 -21.55 -8.56
N PRO A 154 4.22 -20.38 -8.29
CA PRO A 154 2.81 -20.29 -7.92
C PRO A 154 1.85 -20.91 -8.97
N PRO A 155 0.71 -21.47 -8.54
CA PRO A 155 -0.38 -21.85 -9.45
C PRO A 155 -0.79 -20.66 -10.34
N TRP A 156 -1.11 -20.95 -11.60
CA TRP A 156 -1.60 -19.97 -12.60
C TRP A 156 -0.61 -18.85 -13.02
N MET A 157 0.52 -18.69 -12.35
CA MET A 157 1.58 -17.79 -12.80
C MET A 157 2.25 -18.35 -14.04
N LYS A 158 2.37 -17.54 -15.10
CA LYS A 158 3.09 -17.91 -16.33
C LYS A 158 4.57 -18.16 -16.01
N ARG A 159 5.16 -19.21 -16.61
CA ARG A 159 6.54 -19.62 -16.33
C ARG A 159 7.55 -18.48 -16.53
N HIS A 160 7.49 -17.77 -17.66
CA HIS A 160 8.38 -16.63 -17.92
C HIS A 160 8.27 -15.52 -16.87
N THR A 161 7.08 -15.30 -16.28
CA THR A 161 6.89 -14.30 -15.22
C THR A 161 7.59 -14.75 -13.94
N PHE A 162 7.51 -16.03 -13.62
CA PHE A 162 8.17 -16.63 -12.48
C PHE A 162 9.70 -16.58 -12.61
N GLU A 163 10.25 -17.05 -13.74
CA GLU A 163 11.70 -17.04 -13.98
C GLU A 163 12.26 -15.62 -13.94
N ARG A 164 11.54 -14.64 -14.51
CA ARG A 164 11.93 -13.23 -14.42
C ARG A 164 11.99 -12.73 -12.98
N LEU A 165 11.01 -13.08 -12.14
CA LEU A 165 11.01 -12.69 -10.73
C LEU A 165 12.15 -13.36 -9.96
N LYS A 166 12.41 -14.64 -10.23
CA LYS A 166 13.53 -15.39 -9.63
C LYS A 166 14.87 -14.74 -10.00
N LEU A 167 15.09 -14.47 -11.29
CA LEU A 167 16.30 -13.79 -11.76
C LEU A 167 16.46 -12.39 -11.14
N GLN A 168 15.38 -11.62 -11.04
CA GLN A 168 15.43 -10.30 -10.39
C GLN A 168 15.85 -10.39 -8.92
N GLU A 169 15.35 -11.40 -8.19
CA GLU A 169 15.72 -11.60 -6.80
C GLU A 169 17.20 -11.97 -6.65
N GLN A 170 17.71 -12.89 -7.48
CA GLN A 170 19.13 -13.25 -7.53
C GLN A 170 20.03 -12.05 -7.86
N ILE A 171 19.62 -11.19 -8.81
CA ILE A 171 20.36 -9.97 -9.14
C ILE A 171 20.42 -9.04 -7.93
N TYR A 172 19.31 -8.84 -7.21
CA TYR A 172 19.33 -8.01 -6.00
C TYR A 172 20.19 -8.59 -4.89
N GLU A 173 20.24 -9.91 -4.78
CA GLU A 173 21.10 -10.62 -3.83
C GLU A 173 22.58 -10.43 -4.16
N ALA A 174 22.97 -10.68 -5.41
CA ALA A 174 24.34 -10.46 -5.88
C ALA A 174 24.78 -9.00 -5.78
N THR A 175 23.89 -8.07 -6.11
CA THR A 175 24.18 -6.63 -5.98
C THR A 175 24.42 -6.24 -4.52
N TYR A 176 23.70 -6.85 -3.59
CA TYR A 176 23.86 -6.60 -2.17
C TYR A 176 25.23 -7.07 -1.67
N TYR A 177 25.59 -8.33 -1.97
CA TYR A 177 26.90 -8.88 -1.59
C TYR A 177 28.05 -8.12 -2.24
N TYR A 178 27.95 -7.81 -3.53
CA TYR A 178 28.96 -7.04 -4.23
C TYR A 178 29.19 -5.65 -3.63
N ALA A 179 28.11 -4.95 -3.28
CA ALA A 179 28.22 -3.64 -2.65
C ALA A 179 28.87 -3.73 -1.25
N ALA A 180 28.52 -4.75 -0.47
CA ALA A 180 29.14 -5.00 0.83
C ALA A 180 30.65 -5.30 0.71
N GLU A 181 31.04 -6.11 -0.28
CA GLU A 181 32.45 -6.43 -0.55
C GLU A 181 33.23 -5.22 -1.06
N LEU A 182 32.61 -4.37 -1.89
CA LEU A 182 33.20 -3.11 -2.32
C LEU A 182 33.48 -2.17 -1.14
N GLU A 183 32.55 -2.08 -0.18
CA GLU A 183 32.75 -1.29 1.03
C GLU A 183 33.87 -1.86 1.91
N PHE A 184 33.89 -3.17 2.08
CA PHE A 184 34.94 -3.85 2.83
C PHE A 184 36.32 -3.61 2.18
N ALA A 185 36.43 -3.82 0.87
CA ALA A 185 37.66 -3.59 0.11
C ALA A 185 38.17 -2.15 0.25
N ARG A 186 37.26 -1.15 0.20
CA ARG A 186 37.61 0.26 0.44
C ARG A 186 38.17 0.50 1.83
N GLN A 187 37.65 -0.18 2.86
CA GLN A 187 38.12 -0.02 4.24
C GLN A 187 39.51 -0.64 4.46
N ILE A 188 39.79 -1.78 3.83
CA ILE A 188 41.06 -2.50 4.01
C ILE A 188 42.13 -2.16 2.94
N GLY A 189 41.81 -1.31 1.97
CA GLY A 189 42.71 -0.96 0.86
C GLY A 189 42.91 -2.09 -0.17
N GLY A 190 41.98 -3.03 -0.25
CA GLY A 190 42.03 -4.17 -1.17
C GLY A 190 41.33 -3.90 -2.51
N ASN A 191 41.54 -4.78 -3.49
CA ASN A 191 40.78 -4.76 -4.74
C ASN A 191 39.50 -5.59 -4.58
N PRO A 192 38.33 -5.05 -4.95
CA PRO A 192 37.08 -5.79 -4.91
C PRO A 192 37.05 -6.87 -6.01
N PRO A 193 36.30 -7.98 -5.80
CA PRO A 193 36.07 -8.99 -6.83
C PRO A 193 35.23 -8.40 -7.98
N ARG A 194 35.15 -9.10 -9.13
CA ARG A 194 34.28 -8.67 -10.22
C ARG A 194 32.85 -9.10 -9.93
N PHE A 195 31.88 -8.33 -10.42
CA PHE A 195 30.47 -8.62 -10.21
C PHE A 195 30.06 -9.97 -10.82
N GLU A 196 30.66 -10.34 -11.96
CA GLU A 196 30.43 -11.61 -12.64
C GLU A 196 30.88 -12.82 -11.81
N ASP A 197 31.94 -12.66 -11.00
CA ASP A 197 32.46 -13.73 -10.14
C ASP A 197 31.44 -14.05 -9.04
N ILE A 198 30.88 -13.01 -8.42
CA ILE A 198 29.83 -13.13 -7.39
C ILE A 198 28.56 -13.76 -7.98
N LEU A 199 28.12 -13.30 -9.16
CA LEU A 199 26.97 -13.90 -9.84
C LEU A 199 27.17 -15.40 -10.11
N THR A 200 28.41 -15.80 -10.43
CA THR A 200 28.76 -17.19 -10.71
C THR A 200 28.76 -18.02 -9.43
N GLU A 201 29.37 -17.54 -8.35
CA GLU A 201 29.34 -18.20 -7.04
C GLU A 201 27.91 -18.36 -6.50
N MET A 202 27.07 -17.35 -6.66
CA MET A 202 25.69 -17.41 -6.18
C MET A 202 24.82 -18.37 -7.01
N ARG A 203 25.02 -18.42 -8.33
CA ARG A 203 24.37 -19.43 -9.17
C ARG A 203 24.72 -20.85 -8.72
N LEU A 204 25.99 -21.09 -8.38
CA LEU A 204 26.45 -22.38 -7.86
C LEU A 204 25.80 -22.73 -6.52
N ARG A 205 25.64 -21.76 -5.60
CA ARG A 205 24.95 -21.99 -4.31
C ARG A 205 23.46 -22.31 -4.44
N THR A 206 22.80 -21.84 -5.49
CA THR A 206 21.36 -22.11 -5.73
C THR A 206 21.08 -23.41 -6.49
N MET A 207 22.13 -24.14 -6.89
CA MET A 207 22.03 -25.44 -7.60
C MET A 207 22.21 -26.66 -6.69
N PHE A 208 22.54 -26.47 -5.42
CA PHE A 208 22.65 -27.50 -4.38
C PHE A 208 21.61 -27.26 -3.29
#